data_AF-A0A6I4ZND5-F1
#
_entry.id   AF-A0A6I4ZND5-F1
#
_cell.length_a   1.000
_cell.length_b   1.000
_cell.length_c   1.000
_cell.angle_alpha   90.00
_cell.angle_beta   90.00
_cell.angle_gamma   90.00
#
_symmetry.space_group_name_H-M   'P 1'
#
loop_
_entity.id
_entity.type
_entity.pdbx_description
1 polymer ?
#
loop_
_entity_poly.entity_id
_entity_poly.type
_entity_poly.pdbx_seq_one_letter_code
_entity_poly.pdbx_strand_id
1 'polypeptide(L)' 'MPPAPGDRAPAFTLMNKDREEVTLDSFPGKNIVLAFYPLAFTGG' A
#
# COMPACT_ATOMS: atom_id res chain seq x y z
N MET A 1 8.31 4.70 -14.80
CA MET A 1 7.31 5.78 -14.84
C MET A 1 6.39 5.60 -13.64
N PRO A 2 5.92 6.66 -12.98
CA PRO A 2 4.87 6.51 -11.98
C PRO A 2 3.60 5.93 -12.62
N PRO A 3 2.79 5.14 -11.89
CA PRO A 3 1.54 4.61 -12.40
C PRO A 3 0.55 5.74 -12.74
N ALA A 4 -0.19 5.58 -13.83
CA ALA A 4 -1.23 6.49 -14.28
C ALA A 4 -2.64 5.93 -13.97
N PRO A 5 -3.69 6.77 -13.95
CA PRO A 5 -5.06 6.28 -13.82
C PRO A 5 -5.41 5.24 -14.90
N GLY A 6 -5.94 4.09 -14.48
CA GLY A 6 -6.26 2.97 -15.36
C GLY A 6 -5.18 1.90 -15.45
N ASP A 7 -3.94 2.19 -15.02
CA ASP A 7 -2.91 1.17 -14.90
C ASP A 7 -3.27 0.16 -13.81
N ARG A 8 -2.90 -1.10 -14.04
CA ARG A 8 -2.99 -2.11 -13.00
C ARG A 8 -2.07 -1.71 -11.83
N ALA A 9 -2.61 -1.72 -10.62
CA ALA A 9 -1.83 -1.45 -9.42
C ALA A 9 -0.60 -2.38 -9.34
N PRO A 10 0.60 -1.84 -9.07
CA PRO A 10 1.80 -2.67 -8.89
C PRO A 10 1.62 -3.62 -7.71
N ALA A 11 2.10 -4.86 -7.87
CA ALA A 11 2.18 -5.80 -6.76
C ALA A 11 3.13 -5.26 -5.67
N PHE A 12 2.77 -5.45 -4.41
CA PHE A 12 3.61 -5.15 -3.27
C PHE A 12 3.56 -6.29 -2.27
N THR A 13 4.63 -6.42 -1.50
CA THR A 13 4.72 -7.26 -0.31
C THR A 13 5.44 -6.43 0.75
N LEU A 14 4.75 -6.09 1.82
CA LEU A 14 5.25 -5.21 2.89
C LEU A 14 4.94 -5.81 4.26
N MET A 15 5.78 -5.50 5.25
CA MET A 15 5.52 -5.89 6.63
C MET A 15 4.68 -4.83 7.34
N ASN A 16 3.59 -5.22 7.98
CA ASN A 16 2.73 -4.31 8.74
C ASN A 16 3.27 -4.07 10.16
N LYS A 17 2.56 -3.22 10.94
CA LYS A 17 2.93 -2.88 12.33
C LYS A 17 2.94 -4.09 13.29
N ASP A 18 2.17 -5.14 12.95
CA ASP A 18 2.02 -6.37 13.72
C ASP A 18 3.03 -7.44 13.27
N ARG A 19 3.97 -7.07 12.37
CA ARG A 19 5.00 -7.92 11.76
C ARG A 19 4.45 -9.03 10.86
N GLU A 20 3.27 -8.82 10.30
CA GLU A 20 2.67 -9.72 9.33
C GLU A 20 3.03 -9.25 7.92
N GLU A 21 3.21 -10.22 7.03
CA GLU A 21 3.38 -9.95 5.60
C GLU A 21 2.01 -9.64 4.98
N VAL A 22 1.92 -8.50 4.29
CA VAL A 22 0.73 -8.04 3.60
C VAL A 22 1.04 -7.81 2.13
N THR A 23 0.21 -8.35 1.25
CA THR A 23 0.33 -8.21 -0.20
C THR A 23 -0.89 -7.48 -0.78
N LEU A 24 -0.80 -7.11 -2.06
CA LEU A 24 -1.95 -6.56 -2.79
C LEU A 24 -3.16 -7.52 -2.75
N ASP A 25 -2.90 -8.83 -2.82
CA ASP A 25 -3.94 -9.88 -2.86
C ASP A 25 -4.53 -10.20 -1.48
N SER A 26 -3.96 -9.66 -0.39
CA SER A 26 -4.49 -9.84 0.97
C SER A 26 -5.87 -9.19 1.19
N PHE A 27 -6.37 -8.38 0.24
CA PHE A 27 -7.62 -7.61 0.37
C PHE A 27 -8.64 -7.91 -0.75
N PRO A 28 -9.16 -9.15 -0.84
CA PRO A 28 -10.08 -9.54 -1.91
C PRO A 28 -11.41 -8.77 -1.85
N GLY A 29 -11.85 -8.23 -2.99
CA GLY A 29 -13.13 -7.53 -3.13
C GLY A 29 -13.21 -6.19 -2.40
N LYS A 30 -12.07 -5.62 -1.98
CA LYS A 30 -11.99 -4.32 -1.31
C LYS A 30 -11.37 -3.28 -2.24
N ASN A 31 -11.83 -2.04 -2.11
CA ASN A 31 -11.11 -0.89 -2.65
C ASN A 31 -9.97 -0.54 -1.70
N ILE A 32 -8.77 -0.37 -2.24
CA ILE A 32 -7.54 -0.13 -1.47
C ILE A 32 -7.06 1.29 -1.76
N VAL A 33 -6.68 2.01 -0.69
CA VAL A 33 -6.02 3.31 -0.79
C VAL A 33 -4.63 3.19 -0.20
N LEU A 34 -3.60 3.54 -0.97
CA LEU A 34 -2.22 3.57 -0.51
C LEU A 34 -1.86 5.01 -0.13
N ALA A 35 -1.66 5.25 1.17
CA ALA A 35 -1.23 6.54 1.70
C ALA A 35 0.27 6.51 2.01
N PHE A 36 1.07 7.17 1.17
CA PHE A 36 2.52 7.30 1.37
C PHE A 36 2.81 8.55 2.21
N TYR A 37 3.62 8.40 3.25
CA TYR A 37 4.06 9.50 4.10
C TYR A 37 5.55 9.35 4.46
N PRO A 38 6.28 10.45 4.73
CA PRO A 38 7.73 10.39 4.87
C PRO A 38 8.22 9.63 6.11
N LEU A 39 7.61 9.90 7.26
CA LEU A 39 8.07 9.41 8.57
C LEU A 39 6.91 9.24 9.54
N ALA A 40 6.96 8.20 10.37
CA ALA A 40 6.04 8.03 11.48
C ALA A 40 6.27 9.10 12.58
N PHE A 41 5.22 9.42 13.34
CA PHE A 41 5.26 10.36 14.48
C PHE A 41 5.74 11.78 14.16
N THR A 42 5.48 12.24 12.93
CA THR A 42 5.68 13.64 12.54
C THR A 42 4.34 14.38 12.55
N GLY A 43 4.33 15.62 13.03
CA GLY A 43 3.24 16.55 12.75
C GLY A 43 3.37 16.94 11.29
N GLY A 44 2.40 16.55 10.47
CA GLY A 44 2.41 16.80 9.03
C GLY A 44 2.50 18.27 8.66
#